data_AF-A0A924J209-F1
#
_entry.id   AF-A0A924J209-F1
#
_cell.length_a   1.000
_cell.length_b   1.000
_cell.length_c   1.000
_cell.angle_alpha   90.00
_cell.angle_beta   90.00
_cell.angle_gamma   90.00
#
_symmetry.space_group_name_H-M   'P 1'
#
loop_
_entity.id
_entity.type
_entity.pdbx_description
1 polymer ?
#
loop_
_entity_poly.entity_id
_entity_poly.type
_entity_poly.pdbx_seq_one_letter_code
_entity_poly.pdbx_strand_id
1 'polypeptide(L)'
;CFHITLVKPFYNNLRKELTKMPKVYINDLGLRNVLINYFSPLEQRADKGMVLENISFRLLLERFDQDQIKYWRTADGNEVDFVVETSYLKGFAVEVKFNEQEVKLSKYNKFIQNYPDFPLEFWWWKKMDLMF
;
A
#
# COMPACT_ATOMS: atom_id res chain seq x y z
N CYS A 1 -22.07 -3.52 6.75
CA CYS A 1 -20.86 -4.34 6.61
C CYS A 1 -20.37 -4.16 5.18
N PHE A 2 -19.20 -3.55 4.96
CA PHE A 2 -18.60 -3.45 3.62
C PHE A 2 -17.43 -4.43 3.56
N HIS A 3 -17.45 -5.32 2.58
CA HIS A 3 -16.39 -6.34 2.39
C HIS A 3 -15.15 -5.78 1.67
N ILE A 4 -15.27 -4.55 1.15
CA ILE A 4 -14.22 -3.84 0.43
C ILE A 4 -14.04 -2.44 1.01
N THR A 5 -12.84 -1.91 0.84
CA THR A 5 -12.47 -0.54 1.20
C THR A 5 -11.81 0.14 0.01
N LEU A 6 -12.19 1.40 -0.24
CA LEU A 6 -11.65 2.22 -1.32
C LEU A 6 -10.63 3.20 -0.77
N VAL A 7 -9.38 3.06 -1.21
CA VAL A 7 -8.26 3.92 -0.83
C VAL A 7 -8.05 4.97 -1.92
N LYS A 8 -8.14 6.24 -1.52
CA LYS A 8 -8.03 7.38 -2.45
C LYS A 8 -6.57 7.66 -2.80
N PRO A 9 -6.30 8.24 -3.97
CA PRO A 9 -4.97 8.72 -4.31
C PRO A 9 -4.53 9.86 -3.37
N PHE A 10 -3.24 9.93 -3.08
CA PHE A 10 -2.57 11.04 -2.42
C PHE A 10 -2.09 12.04 -3.47
N TYR A 11 -2.44 13.31 -3.31
CA TYR A 11 -2.06 14.38 -4.24
C TYR A 11 -1.94 15.73 -3.51
N ASN A 12 -0.83 16.45 -3.75
CA ASN A 12 -0.66 17.83 -3.27
C ASN A 12 -1.24 18.88 -4.24
N ASN A 13 -1.36 18.55 -5.53
CA ASN A 13 -1.85 19.45 -6.57
C ASN A 13 -2.88 18.76 -7.49
N LEU A 14 -4.16 19.12 -7.34
CA LEU A 14 -5.29 18.57 -8.11
C LEU A 14 -5.13 18.57 -9.64
N ARG A 15 -4.23 19.37 -10.22
CA ARG A 15 -4.11 19.62 -11.67
C ARG A 15 -3.07 18.77 -12.42
N LYS A 16 -2.15 18.08 -11.75
CA LYS A 16 -1.06 17.32 -12.42
C LYS A 16 -1.06 15.82 -12.13
N GLU A 17 -2.04 15.34 -11.37
CA GLU A 17 -2.13 13.95 -10.94
C GLU A 17 -3.45 13.35 -11.43
N LEU A 18 -3.39 12.64 -12.55
CA LEU A 18 -4.53 11.93 -13.13
C LEU A 18 -4.52 10.47 -12.68
N THR A 19 -5.01 10.21 -11.46
CA THR A 19 -5.33 8.85 -11.00
C THR A 19 -6.60 8.91 -10.15
N LYS A 20 -7.74 9.25 -10.78
CA LYS A 20 -9.03 9.39 -10.10
C LYS A 20 -9.60 8.09 -9.52
N MET A 21 -9.04 6.93 -9.87
CA MET A 21 -9.62 5.65 -9.46
C MET A 21 -9.08 5.25 -8.08
N PRO A 22 -9.94 5.06 -7.08
CA PRO A 22 -9.51 4.48 -5.80
C PRO A 22 -8.95 3.07 -6.00
N LYS A 23 -7.96 2.70 -5.18
CA LYS A 23 -7.47 1.32 -5.08
C LYS A 23 -8.42 0.54 -4.18
N VAL A 24 -8.70 -0.72 -4.52
CA VAL A 24 -9.67 -1.56 -3.80
C VAL A 24 -8.91 -2.55 -2.93
N TYR A 25 -9.24 -2.59 -1.65
CA TYR A 25 -8.74 -3.59 -0.71
C TYR A 25 -9.89 -4.41 -0.15
N ILE A 26 -9.63 -5.69 0.12
CA ILE A 26 -10.60 -6.61 0.71
C ILE A 26 -10.41 -6.60 2.22
N ASN A 27 -11.52 -6.44 2.95
CA ASN A 27 -11.49 -6.42 4.41
C ASN A 27 -11.33 -7.82 5.02
N ASP A 28 -11.78 -8.86 4.33
CA ASP A 28 -11.65 -10.26 4.75
C ASP A 28 -10.94 -11.10 3.68
N LEU A 29 -9.65 -11.38 3.92
CA LEU A 29 -8.84 -12.22 3.03
C LEU A 29 -9.27 -13.70 3.05
N GLY A 30 -9.91 -14.17 4.12
CA GLY A 30 -10.51 -15.50 4.18
C GLY A 30 -11.67 -15.62 3.20
N LEU A 31 -12.58 -14.64 3.21
CA LEU A 31 -13.68 -14.55 2.24
C LEU A 31 -13.14 -14.48 0.81
N ARG A 32 -12.11 -13.66 0.55
CA ARG A 32 -11.43 -13.63 -0.76
C ARG A 32 -10.98 -15.03 -1.17
N ASN A 33 -10.25 -15.72 -0.31
CA ASN A 33 -9.66 -17.03 -0.61
C ASN A 33 -10.73 -18.10 -0.88
N VAL A 34 -11.86 -18.05 -0.16
CA VAL A 34 -13.05 -18.88 -0.43
C VAL A 34 -13.60 -18.60 -1.83
N LEU A 35 -13.80 -17.33 -2.18
CA LEU A 35 -14.38 -16.94 -3.46
C LEU A 35 -13.54 -17.36 -4.67
N ILE A 36 -12.21 -17.37 -4.54
CA ILE A 36 -11.30 -17.80 -5.61
C ILE A 36 -10.80 -19.25 -5.44
N ASN A 37 -11.28 -19.97 -4.43
CA ASN A 37 -10.84 -21.31 -4.04
C ASN A 37 -9.31 -21.46 -3.98
N TYR A 38 -8.62 -20.51 -3.34
CA TYR A 38 -7.15 -20.47 -3.31
C TYR A 38 -6.63 -20.40 -1.87
N PHE A 39 -6.21 -21.55 -1.34
CA PHE A 39 -5.77 -21.74 0.04
C PHE A 39 -4.30 -22.17 0.17
N SER A 40 -3.52 -22.06 -0.91
CA SER A 40 -2.10 -22.39 -0.85
C SER A 40 -1.34 -21.47 0.14
N PRO A 41 -0.28 -21.99 0.80
CA PRO A 41 0.60 -21.19 1.66
C PRO A 41 1.14 -19.96 0.93
N LEU A 42 1.24 -18.82 1.62
CA LEU A 42 1.51 -17.51 1.02
C LEU A 42 2.74 -17.50 0.11
N GLU A 43 3.82 -18.18 0.50
CA GLU A 43 5.09 -18.25 -0.20
C GLU A 43 4.97 -18.91 -1.59
N GLN A 44 4.02 -19.83 -1.75
CA GLN A 44 3.79 -20.61 -2.96
C GLN A 44 2.80 -19.92 -3.91
N ARG A 45 2.23 -18.79 -3.49
CA ARG A 45 1.18 -18.13 -4.26
C ARG A 45 1.74 -17.25 -5.36
N ALA A 46 1.06 -17.24 -6.50
CA ALA A 46 1.36 -16.31 -7.60
C ALA A 46 0.97 -14.86 -7.25
N ASP A 47 -0.07 -14.67 -6.44
CA ASP A 47 -0.61 -13.38 -6.01
C ASP A 47 -0.04 -12.89 -4.67
N LYS A 48 1.05 -13.50 -4.18
CA LYS A 48 1.61 -13.23 -2.84
C LYS A 48 1.92 -11.76 -2.57
N GLY A 49 2.37 -11.02 -3.58
CA GLY A 49 2.61 -9.58 -3.46
C GLY A 49 1.32 -8.80 -3.21
N MET A 50 0.25 -9.10 -3.96
CA MET A 50 -1.06 -8.47 -3.79
C MET A 50 -1.70 -8.83 -2.45
N VAL A 51 -1.56 -10.09 -2.02
CA VAL A 51 -2.05 -10.53 -0.71
C VAL A 51 -1.29 -9.82 0.40
N LEU A 52 0.04 -9.72 0.32
CA LEU A 52 0.86 -9.02 1.30
C LEU A 52 0.51 -7.53 1.37
N GLU A 53 0.34 -6.87 0.23
CA GLU A 53 -0.11 -5.48 0.16
C GLU A 53 -1.46 -5.28 0.87
N ASN A 54 -2.41 -6.18 0.66
CA ASN A 54 -3.71 -6.14 1.35
C ASN A 54 -3.59 -6.44 2.86
N ILE A 55 -2.64 -7.28 3.28
CA ILE A 55 -2.33 -7.49 4.71
C ILE A 55 -1.75 -6.19 5.30
N SER A 56 -0.81 -5.54 4.62
CA SER A 56 -0.25 -4.25 5.04
C SER A 56 -1.33 -3.18 5.20
N PHE A 57 -2.29 -3.11 4.26
CA PHE A 57 -3.44 -2.22 4.39
C PHE A 57 -4.26 -2.49 5.66
N ARG A 58 -4.53 -3.77 5.97
CA ARG A 58 -5.26 -4.17 7.18
C ARG A 58 -4.53 -3.74 8.45
N LEU A 59 -3.20 -3.87 8.48
CA LEU A 59 -2.39 -3.42 9.62
C LEU A 59 -2.40 -1.91 9.79
N LEU A 60 -2.37 -1.16 8.69
CA LEU A 60 -2.50 0.29 8.74
C LEU A 60 -3.86 0.70 9.33
N LEU A 61 -4.94 0.03 8.93
CA LEU A 61 -6.29 0.29 9.47
C LEU A 61 -6.44 -0.01 10.97
N GLU A 62 -5.57 -0.81 11.58
CA GLU A 62 -5.59 -1.04 13.03
C GLU A 62 -5.05 0.18 13.82
N ARG A 63 -4.30 1.08 13.15
CA ARG A 63 -3.60 2.20 13.79
C ARG A 63 -4.00 3.57 13.27
N PHE A 64 -4.58 3.64 12.08
CA PHE A 64 -4.93 4.88 11.40
C PHE A 64 -6.34 4.82 10.82
N ASP A 65 -7.00 5.97 10.76
CA ASP A 65 -8.30 6.07 10.12
C ASP A 65 -8.17 5.85 8.61
N GLN A 66 -9.21 5.29 8.00
CA GLN A 66 -9.22 4.98 6.56
C GLN A 66 -8.88 6.19 5.68
N ASP A 67 -9.36 7.39 6.02
CA ASP A 67 -9.12 8.60 5.23
C ASP A 67 -7.66 9.12 5.34
N GLN A 68 -6.90 8.65 6.34
CA GLN A 68 -5.47 8.95 6.48
C GLN A 68 -4.60 8.07 5.59
N ILE A 69 -5.13 6.93 5.15
CA ILE A 69 -4.41 5.96 4.32
C ILE A 69 -4.78 6.23 2.86
N LYS A 70 -3.78 6.60 2.08
CA LYS A 70 -3.88 6.88 0.65
C LYS A 70 -2.83 6.09 -0.11
N TYR A 71 -2.83 6.14 -1.44
CA TYR A 71 -1.77 5.59 -2.28
C TYR A 71 -1.25 6.66 -3.23
N TRP A 72 0.00 6.58 -3.69
CA TRP A 72 0.52 7.57 -4.63
C TRP A 72 0.80 6.94 -5.99
N ARG A 73 0.37 7.60 -7.07
CA ARG A 73 0.64 7.12 -8.44
C ARG A 73 0.66 8.23 -9.46
N THR A 74 1.63 8.17 -10.36
CA THR A 74 1.80 9.10 -11.49
C THR A 74 1.27 8.52 -12.81
N ALA A 75 1.00 9.41 -13.78
CA ALA A 75 0.66 9.02 -15.15
C ALA A 75 1.74 8.17 -15.83
N ASP A 76 3.01 8.39 -15.49
CA ASP A 76 4.16 7.64 -16.02
C ASP A 76 4.34 6.27 -15.35
N GLY A 77 3.42 5.83 -14.48
CA GLY A 77 3.44 4.50 -13.88
C GLY A 77 4.30 4.32 -12.62
N ASN A 78 4.87 5.40 -12.07
CA ASN A 78 5.47 5.32 -10.72
C ASN A 78 4.36 5.22 -9.69
N GLU A 79 4.51 4.30 -8.73
CA GLU A 79 3.53 4.01 -7.66
C GLU A 79 4.28 3.83 -6.34
N VAL A 80 3.63 4.27 -5.26
CA VAL A 80 3.97 3.93 -3.87
C VAL A 80 2.69 3.39 -3.23
N ASP A 81 2.78 2.20 -2.63
CA ASP A 81 1.60 1.43 -2.20
C ASP A 81 0.74 2.18 -1.17
N PHE A 82 1.37 2.79 -0.16
CA PHE A 82 0.66 3.57 0.86
C PHE A 82 1.35 4.88 1.19
N VAL A 83 0.55 5.91 1.43
CA VAL A 83 0.93 7.19 2.03
C VAL A 83 0.00 7.43 3.20
N VAL A 84 0.55 7.55 4.40
CA VAL A 84 -0.21 7.69 5.65
C VAL A 84 0.00 9.09 6.19
N GLU A 85 -1.07 9.87 6.30
CA GLU A 85 -1.05 11.22 6.86
C GLU A 85 -1.29 11.19 8.38
N THR A 86 -0.27 11.49 9.17
CA THR A 86 -0.38 11.57 10.65
C THR A 86 -0.73 12.97 11.14
N SER A 87 -0.45 13.99 10.33
CA SER A 87 -0.85 15.39 10.53
C SER A 87 -0.89 16.13 9.19
N TYR A 88 -1.31 17.40 9.20
CA TYR A 88 -1.43 18.18 7.95
C TYR A 88 -0.10 18.21 7.17
N LEU A 89 -0.12 17.61 5.97
CA LEU A 89 1.02 17.49 5.04
C LEU A 89 2.25 16.78 5.62
N LYS A 90 2.07 15.90 6.61
CA LYS A 90 3.16 15.11 7.20
C LYS A 90 2.72 13.70 7.50
N GLY A 91 3.67 12.78 7.43
CA GLY A 91 3.43 11.39 7.78
C GLY A 91 4.56 10.51 7.31
N PHE A 92 4.21 9.40 6.67
CA PHE A 92 5.19 8.48 6.11
C PHE A 92 4.58 7.76 4.90
N ALA A 93 5.42 7.13 4.12
CA ALA A 93 5.01 6.30 3.00
C ALA A 93 5.54 4.88 3.18
N VAL A 94 4.80 3.91 2.66
CA VAL A 94 5.15 2.49 2.74
C VAL A 94 5.09 1.89 1.35
N GLU A 95 6.18 1.25 0.97
CA GLU A 95 6.22 0.35 -0.18
C GLU A 95 6.29 -1.10 0.32
N VAL A 96 5.42 -1.95 -0.21
CA VAL A 96 5.35 -3.36 0.15
C VAL A 96 6.01 -4.20 -0.94
N LYS A 97 6.92 -5.07 -0.53
CA LYS A 97 7.58 -6.05 -1.40
C LYS A 97 7.55 -7.41 -0.74
N PHE A 98 7.44 -8.49 -1.51
CA PHE A 98 7.43 -9.81 -0.88
C PHE A 98 8.82 -10.15 -0.34
N ASN A 99 9.86 -9.85 -1.14
CA ASN A 99 11.25 -10.08 -0.81
C ASN A 99 12.02 -8.76 -0.71
N GLU A 100 12.98 -8.70 0.22
CA GLU A 100 13.84 -7.53 0.41
C GLU A 100 14.66 -7.19 -0.84
N GLN A 101 15.09 -8.20 -1.61
CA GLN A 101 15.89 -8.02 -2.82
C GLN A 101 15.13 -7.32 -3.96
N GLU A 102 13.80 -7.22 -3.86
CA GLU A 102 12.97 -6.51 -4.84
C GLU A 102 12.99 -4.99 -4.62
N VAL A 103 13.54 -4.52 -3.49
CA VAL A 103 13.63 -3.10 -3.16
C VAL A 103 14.65 -2.40 -4.04
N LYS A 104 14.19 -1.41 -4.81
CA LYS A 104 15.04 -0.56 -5.66
C LYS A 104 14.74 0.91 -5.39
N LEU A 105 15.52 1.53 -4.50
CA LEU A 105 15.35 2.92 -4.07
C LEU A 105 15.25 3.92 -5.24
N SER A 106 16.03 3.72 -6.30
CA SER A 106 16.06 4.61 -7.47
C SER A 106 14.70 4.74 -8.18
N LYS A 107 13.82 3.75 -8.07
CA LYS A 107 12.45 3.79 -8.62
C LYS A 107 11.59 4.85 -7.93
N TYR A 108 11.90 5.19 -6.68
CA TYR A 108 11.07 6.06 -5.84
C TYR A 108 11.62 7.49 -5.72
N ASN A 109 12.70 7.82 -6.44
CA ASN A 109 13.30 9.16 -6.41
C ASN A 109 12.28 10.28 -6.69
N LYS A 110 11.35 10.05 -7.63
CA LYS A 110 10.30 11.02 -7.95
C LYS A 110 9.35 11.26 -6.77
N PHE A 111 9.05 10.23 -5.98
CA PHE A 111 8.24 10.38 -4.77
C PHE A 111 9.02 11.14 -3.69
N ILE A 112 10.22 10.65 -3.37
CA ILE A 112 11.09 11.20 -2.31
C ILE A 112 11.39 12.69 -2.53
N GLN A 113 11.63 13.11 -3.78
CA GLN A 113 11.90 14.52 -4.10
C GLN A 113 10.67 15.42 -3.98
N ASN A 114 9.48 14.92 -4.33
CA ASN A 114 8.25 15.71 -4.30
C ASN A 114 7.60 15.74 -2.91
N TYR A 115 7.87 14.74 -2.09
CA TYR A 115 7.25 14.54 -0.78
C TYR A 115 8.28 14.25 0.32
N PRO A 116 9.20 15.19 0.61
CA PRO A 116 10.25 14.99 1.61
C PRO A 116 9.73 14.81 3.04
N ASP A 117 8.53 15.33 3.33
CA ASP A 117 7.84 15.19 4.62
C ASP A 117 7.16 13.81 4.82
N PHE A 118 7.28 12.92 3.83
CA PHE A 118 6.78 11.55 3.84
C PHE A 118 7.95 10.58 3.63
N PRO A 119 8.78 10.33 4.65
CA PRO A 119 9.84 9.34 4.58
C PRO A 119 9.30 7.98 4.09
N LEU A 120 10.00 7.39 3.11
CA LEU A 120 9.61 6.13 2.51
C LEU A 120 10.21 4.94 3.27
N GLU A 121 9.33 4.08 3.77
CA GLU A 121 9.68 2.81 4.39
C GLU A 121 9.39 1.64 3.46
N PHE A 122 10.18 0.58 3.60
CA PHE A 122 9.95 -0.68 2.89
C PHE A 122 9.50 -1.75 3.88
N TRP A 123 8.38 -2.41 3.55
CA TRP A 123 7.85 -3.54 4.30
C TRP A 123 7.95 -4.79 3.45
N TRP A 124 8.41 -5.88 4.06
CA TRP A 124 8.49 -7.19 3.42
C TRP A 124 8.11 -8.30 4.38
N TRP A 125 7.74 -9.46 3.85
CA TRP A 125 7.13 -10.56 4.61
C TRP A 125 7.86 -10.85 5.93
N LYS A 126 9.15 -11.19 5.86
CA LYS A 126 9.96 -11.50 7.05
C LYS A 126 10.10 -10.33 8.05
N LYS A 127 10.06 -9.09 7.57
CA LYS A 127 10.13 -7.91 8.45
C LYS A 127 8.78 -7.66 9.12
N MET A 128 7.68 -7.92 8.42
CA MET A 128 6.33 -7.79 8.96
C MET A 128 6.02 -8.89 9.99
N ASP A 129 6.48 -10.12 9.77
CA ASP A 129 6.36 -11.21 10.75
C ASP A 129 6.97 -10.86 12.12
N LEU A 130 7.99 -9.99 12.15
CA LEU A 130 8.64 -9.51 13.38
C LEU A 130 7.90 -8.33 14.05
N MET A 131 6.88 -7.77 13.40
CA MET A 131 6.03 -6.69 13.93
C MET A 131 4.75 -7.23 14.59
N PHE A 132 4.49 -8.54 14.48
CA PHE A 132 3.44 -9.30 15.15
C PHE A 132 4.02 -10.07 16.33
#